data_AF-A0A0G1KEN9-F1
#
_entry.id   AF-A0A0G1KEN9-F1
#
_cell.length_a   1.000
_cell.length_b   1.000
_cell.length_c   1.000
_cell.angle_alpha   90.00
_cell.angle_beta   90.00
_cell.angle_gamma   90.00
#
_symmetry.space_group_name_H-M   'P 1'
#
loop_
_entity.id
_entity.type
_entity.pdbx_description
1 polymer ?
#
loop_
_entity_poly.entity_id
_entity_poly.type
_entity_poly.pdbx_seq_one_letter_code
_entity_poly.pdbx_strand_id
1 'polypeptide(L)'
;MSIIEVKNRIKAVKNIGQITKAMEVVAATKMRKSQEVALHSRPYAFKALYLLSTLAKHAEVKTKLMEVRHIKKTLLVIVTSDRGLAGSFNSQVFRMADSFLKSYIF
;
A
#
# COMPACT_ATOMS: atom_id res chain seq x y z
N MET A 1 44.67 8.44 5.87
CA MET A 1 43.51 9.07 5.20
C MET A 1 43.90 10.50 4.87
N SER A 2 43.86 10.87 3.59
CA SER A 2 44.28 12.18 3.09
C SER A 2 43.22 13.26 3.36
N ILE A 3 43.64 14.51 3.58
CA ILE A 3 42.74 15.67 3.68
C ILE A 3 41.82 15.79 2.46
N ILE A 4 42.31 15.38 1.28
CA ILE A 4 41.55 15.40 0.03
C ILE A 4 40.40 14.38 0.09
N GLU A 5 40.66 13.18 0.62
CA GLU A 5 39.64 12.14 0.79
C GLU A 5 38.53 12.59 1.73
N VAL A 6 38.89 13.23 2.85
CA VAL A 6 37.92 13.77 3.81
C VAL A 6 37.06 14.86 3.15
N LYS A 7 37.68 15.81 2.43
CA LYS A 7 36.95 16.86 1.70
C LYS A 7 36.00 16.27 0.64
N ASN A 8 36.42 15.24 -0.08
CA ASN A 8 35.59 14.57 -1.09
C ASN A 8 34.41 13.83 -0.45
N ARG A 9 34.63 13.14 0.67
CA ARG A 9 33.55 12.47 1.42
C ARG A 9 32.52 13.45 1.96
N ILE A 10 32.94 14.61 2.46
CA ILE A 10 32.03 15.68 2.91
C ILE A 10 31.15 16.16 1.75
N LYS A 11 31.73 16.42 0.57
CA LYS A 11 30.96 16.80 -0.62
C LYS A 11 29.97 15.72 -1.03
N ALA A 12 30.39 14.45 -1.04
CA ALA A 12 29.52 13.32 -1.38
C ALA A 12 28.31 13.22 -0.43
N VAL A 13 28.53 13.29 0.88
CA VAL A 13 27.45 13.25 1.88
C VAL A 13 26.51 14.45 1.74
N LYS A 14 27.04 15.65 1.48
CA LYS A 14 26.23 16.84 1.25
C LYS A 14 25.33 16.69 0.02
N ASN A 15 25.85 16.14 -1.07
CA ASN A 15 25.07 15.88 -2.29
C ASN A 15 23.97 14.84 -2.04
N ILE A 16 24.29 13.74 -1.35
CA ILE A 16 23.30 12.72 -0.97
C ILE A 16 22.18 13.36 -0.13
N GLY A 17 22.54 14.21 0.84
CA GLY A 17 21.56 14.91 1.69
C GLY A 17 20.59 15.81 0.90
N GLN A 18 21.08 16.51 -0.12
CA GLN A 18 20.24 17.33 -0.99
C GLN A 18 19.27 16.47 -1.82
N ILE A 19 19.75 15.34 -2.37
CA ILE A 19 18.93 14.40 -3.14
C ILE A 19 17.83 13.82 -2.24
N THR A 20 18.18 13.34 -1.04
CA THR A 20 17.20 12.76 -0.11
C THR A 20 16.19 13.79 0.37
N LYS A 21 16.60 15.05 0.58
CA LYS A 21 15.66 16.13 0.95
C LYS A 21 14.67 16.43 -0.17
N ALA A 22 15.12 16.48 -1.41
CA ALA A 22 14.23 16.62 -2.56
C ALA A 22 13.27 15.42 -2.66
N MET A 23 13.77 14.20 -2.47
CA MET A 23 12.94 12.99 -2.47
C MET A 23 11.87 13.02 -1.37
N GLU A 24 12.20 13.47 -0.16
CA GLU A 24 11.25 13.62 0.96
C GLU A 24 10.08 14.53 0.58
N VAL A 25 10.38 15.72 0.03
CA VAL A 25 9.35 16.69 -0.38
C VAL A 25 8.49 16.15 -1.53
N VAL A 26 9.10 15.48 -2.52
CA VAL A 26 8.37 14.85 -3.63
C VAL A 26 7.47 13.73 -3.12
N ALA A 27 7.96 12.90 -2.20
CA ALA A 27 7.18 11.82 -1.60
C ALA A 27 6.00 12.36 -0.80
N ALA A 28 6.21 13.40 0.02
CA ALA A 28 5.16 14.07 0.77
C ALA A 28 4.06 14.64 -0.14
N THR A 29 4.45 15.31 -1.23
CA THR A 29 3.51 15.86 -2.22
C THR A 29 2.69 14.76 -2.89
N LYS A 30 3.34 13.66 -3.30
CA LYS A 30 2.65 12.50 -3.90
C LYS A 30 1.68 11.84 -2.92
N MET A 31 2.11 11.63 -1.68
CA MET A 31 1.28 11.06 -0.62
C MET A 31 0.04 11.90 -0.39
N ARG A 32 0.20 13.24 -0.27
CA ARG A 32 -0.93 14.16 -0.10
C ARG A 32 -1.92 14.06 -1.26
N LYS A 33 -1.42 14.05 -2.50
CA LYS A 33 -2.28 13.90 -3.70
C LYS A 33 -3.03 12.56 -3.69
N SER A 34 -2.35 11.46 -3.36
CA SER A 34 -2.99 10.13 -3.27
C SER A 34 -4.04 10.06 -2.16
N GLN A 35 -3.79 10.69 -1.00
CA GLN A 35 -4.77 10.80 0.08
C GLN A 35 -5.99 11.58 -0.35
N GLU A 36 -5.81 12.71 -1.03
CA GLU A 36 -6.91 13.53 -1.52
C GLU A 36 -7.79 12.75 -2.50
N VAL A 37 -7.20 12.03 -3.47
CA VAL A 37 -7.96 11.16 -4.40
C VAL A 37 -8.75 10.07 -3.65
N ALA A 38 -8.15 9.46 -2.62
CA ALA A 38 -8.83 8.46 -1.80
C ALA A 38 -10.00 9.08 -1.00
N LEU A 39 -9.85 10.31 -0.50
CA LEU A 39 -10.90 11.01 0.23
C LEU A 39 -12.06 11.42 -0.69
N HIS A 40 -11.78 11.95 -1.89
CA HIS A 40 -12.81 12.34 -2.85
C HIS A 40 -13.58 11.15 -3.43
N SER A 41 -12.96 9.96 -3.50
CA SER A 41 -13.62 8.74 -3.99
C SER A 41 -14.48 8.03 -2.93
N ARG A 42 -14.28 8.30 -1.64
CA ARG A 42 -15.03 7.68 -0.53
C ARG A 42 -16.56 7.79 -0.64
N PRO A 43 -17.15 8.97 -0.93
CA PRO A 43 -18.60 9.10 -1.00
C PRO A 43 -19.24 8.19 -2.06
N TYR A 44 -18.59 8.02 -3.21
CA TYR A 44 -19.02 7.10 -4.25
C TYR A 44 -18.95 5.65 -3.75
N ALA A 45 -17.80 5.24 -3.22
CA ALA A 45 -17.60 3.87 -2.74
C ALA A 45 -18.63 3.48 -1.67
N PHE A 46 -18.91 4.36 -0.72
CA PHE A 46 -19.90 4.10 0.33
C PHE A 46 -21.33 4.05 -0.19
N LYS A 47 -21.74 4.97 -1.08
CA LYS A 47 -23.07 4.92 -1.69
C LYS A 47 -23.25 3.67 -2.56
N ALA A 48 -22.22 3.30 -3.33
CA ALA A 48 -22.24 2.09 -4.15
C ALA A 48 -22.37 0.83 -3.27
N LEU A 49 -21.57 0.71 -2.21
CA LEU A 49 -21.68 -0.41 -1.27
C LEU A 49 -23.03 -0.46 -0.57
N TYR A 50 -23.59 0.70 -0.19
CA TYR A 50 -24.93 0.77 0.40
C TYR A 50 -26.01 0.27 -0.58
N LEU A 51 -26.00 0.75 -1.82
CA LEU A 51 -26.90 0.29 -2.88
C LEU A 51 -26.77 -1.20 -3.14
N LEU A 52 -25.54 -1.70 -3.31
CA LEU A 52 -25.27 -3.12 -3.52
C LEU A 52 -25.77 -3.97 -2.35
N SER A 53 -25.58 -3.51 -1.10
CA SER A 53 -26.08 -4.22 0.08
C SER A 53 -27.60 -4.25 0.15
N THR A 54 -28.26 -3.17 -0.30
CA THR A 54 -29.72 -3.07 -0.34
C THR A 54 -30.29 -3.98 -1.41
N LEU A 55 -29.68 -3.98 -2.60
CA LEU A 55 -30.04 -4.87 -3.70
C LEU A 55 -29.82 -6.33 -3.34
N ALA A 56 -28.69 -6.67 -2.71
CA ALA A 56 -28.40 -8.04 -2.29
C ALA A 56 -29.44 -8.63 -1.32
N LYS A 57 -30.11 -7.79 -0.51
CA LYS A 57 -31.19 -8.23 0.39
C LYS A 57 -32.50 -8.54 -0.34
N HIS A 58 -32.78 -7.86 -1.45
CA HIS A 58 -34.04 -7.97 -2.20
C HIS A 58 -33.90 -8.75 -3.51
N ALA A 59 -32.68 -9.17 -3.87
CA ALA A 59 -32.43 -9.90 -5.10
C ALA A 59 -32.97 -11.33 -5.00
N GLU A 60 -33.96 -11.65 -5.84
CA GLU A 60 -34.50 -13.00 -5.99
C GLU A 60 -33.50 -13.95 -6.69
N VAL A 61 -32.67 -13.42 -7.60
CA VAL A 61 -31.62 -14.16 -8.30
C VAL A 61 -30.27 -13.88 -7.64
N LYS A 62 -29.70 -14.88 -6.97
CA LYS A 62 -28.36 -14.79 -6.39
C LYS A 62 -27.31 -14.92 -7.48
N THR A 63 -26.39 -13.96 -7.54
CA THR A 63 -25.19 -14.10 -8.38
C THR A 63 -24.18 -15.02 -7.70
N LYS A 64 -23.30 -15.66 -8.47
CA LYS A 64 -22.26 -16.58 -7.96
C LYS A 64 -21.31 -15.94 -6.93
N LEU A 65 -21.22 -14.60 -6.91
CA LEU A 65 -20.43 -13.83 -5.94
C LEU A 65 -21.14 -13.67 -4.59
N MET A 66 -22.45 -13.89 -4.53
CA MET A 66 -23.27 -13.80 -3.31
C MET A 66 -23.47 -15.16 -2.62
N GLU A 67 -23.04 -16.26 -3.25
CA GLU A 67 -23.19 -17.60 -2.71
C GLU A 67 -22.12 -17.92 -1.66
N VAL A 68 -22.55 -18.37 -0.48
CA VAL A 68 -21.65 -18.95 0.52
C VAL A 68 -21.29 -20.36 0.06
N ARG A 69 -20.01 -20.58 -0.22
CA ARG A 69 -19.47 -21.85 -0.70
C ARG A 69 -18.38 -22.36 0.22
N HIS A 70 -18.18 -23.68 0.24
CA HIS A 70 -17.04 -24.28 0.91
C HIS A 70 -15.74 -23.74 0.32
N ILE A 71 -14.86 -23.24 1.18
CA ILE A 71 -13.57 -22.67 0.77
C ILE A 71 -12.66 -23.84 0.38
N LYS A 72 -12.32 -23.94 -0.91
CA LYS A 72 -11.35 -24.93 -1.43
C LYS A 72 -9.97 -24.33 -1.63
N LYS A 73 -9.93 -23.06 -2.04
CA LYS A 73 -8.73 -22.26 -2.30
C LYS A 73 -9.05 -20.80 -1.98
N THR A 74 -8.10 -20.13 -1.35
CA THR A 74 -8.18 -18.69 -1.03
C THR A 74 -7.12 -17.97 -1.84
N LEU A 75 -7.49 -16.82 -2.44
CA LEU A 75 -6.55 -15.93 -3.11
C LEU A 75 -6.20 -14.79 -2.15
N LEU A 76 -4.91 -14.63 -1.85
CA LEU A 76 -4.40 -13.48 -1.12
C LEU A 76 -3.81 -12.49 -2.12
N VAL A 77 -4.31 -11.25 -2.13
CA VAL A 77 -3.76 -10.16 -2.95
C VAL A 77 -2.99 -9.23 -2.02
N ILE A 78 -1.68 -9.09 -2.26
CA ILE A 78 -0.79 -8.23 -1.48
C ILE A 78 -0.44 -7.02 -2.33
N VAL A 79 -0.66 -5.82 -1.78
CA VAL A 79 -0.32 -4.55 -2.43
C VAL A 79 0.83 -3.90 -1.68
N THR A 80 1.96 -3.69 -2.37
CA THR A 80 3.19 -3.09 -1.82
C THR A 80 3.64 -1.88 -2.64
N SER A 81 4.72 -1.21 -2.24
CA SER A 81 5.32 -0.16 -3.06
C SER A 81 6.23 -0.75 -4.14
N ASP A 82 6.19 -0.18 -5.34
CA ASP A 82 7.11 -0.54 -6.44
C ASP A 82 8.53 0.01 -6.22
N ARG A 83 8.67 1.02 -5.35
CA ARG A 83 9.94 1.72 -5.07
C ARG A 83 10.49 1.34 -3.71
N GLY A 84 11.82 1.27 -3.62
CA GLY A 84 12.58 1.14 -2.38
C GLY A 84 12.73 2.46 -1.62
N LEU A 85 13.64 2.48 -0.63
CA LEU A 85 13.91 3.63 0.25
C LEU A 85 12.70 4.10 1.08
N ALA A 86 11.77 3.18 1.35
CA ALA A 86 10.57 3.39 2.18
C ALA A 86 10.73 2.81 3.61
N GLY A 87 11.97 2.69 4.09
CA GLY A 87 12.27 2.05 5.37
C GLY A 87 11.79 0.59 5.42
N SER A 88 11.10 0.22 6.49
CA SER A 88 10.61 -1.14 6.73
C SER A 88 9.25 -1.45 6.10
N PHE A 89 8.66 -0.54 5.33
CA PHE A 89 7.28 -0.65 4.81
C PHE A 89 6.99 -2.01 4.15
N ASN A 90 7.68 -2.35 3.07
CA ASN A 90 7.44 -3.61 2.34
C ASN A 90 7.72 -4.84 3.22
N SER A 91 8.77 -4.79 4.05
CA SER A 91 9.10 -5.91 4.95
C SER A 91 8.01 -6.17 5.99
N GLN A 92 7.34 -5.12 6.49
CA GLN A 92 6.21 -5.25 7.42
C GLN A 92 4.98 -5.83 6.72
N VAL A 93 4.68 -5.40 5.49
CA VAL A 93 3.57 -5.94 4.69
C VAL A 93 3.76 -7.44 4.46
N PHE A 94 4.97 -7.86 4.07
CA PHE A 94 5.25 -9.28 3.86
C PHE A 94 5.23 -10.10 5.16
N ARG A 95 5.72 -9.55 6.28
CA ARG A 95 5.60 -10.23 7.59
C ARG A 95 4.14 -10.46 7.98
N MET A 96 3.27 -9.47 7.77
CA MET A 96 1.85 -9.61 8.03
C MET A 96 1.21 -10.67 7.12
N ALA A 97 1.55 -10.65 5.83
CA ALA A 97 1.05 -11.64 4.88
C ALA A 97 1.49 -13.06 5.23
N ASP A 98 2.75 -13.26 5.62
CA ASP A 98 3.27 -14.56 6.06
C ASP A 98 2.57 -15.04 7.34
N SER A 99 2.36 -14.14 8.32
CA SER A 99 1.60 -14.46 9.53
C SER A 99 0.16 -14.87 9.22
N PHE A 100 -0.49 -14.18 8.29
CA PHE A 100 -1.84 -14.52 7.85
C PHE A 100 -1.89 -15.88 7.15
N LEU A 101 -0.92 -16.18 6.28
CA LEU A 101 -0.82 -17.48 5.62
C LEU A 101 -0.62 -18.62 6.61
N LYS A 102 0.24 -18.44 7.62
CA LYS A 102 0.46 -19.45 8.67
C LYS A 102 -0.82 -19.78 9.44
N SER A 103 -1.62 -18.76 9.79
CA SER A 103 -2.90 -18.96 10.48
C SER A 103 -3.99 -19.62 9.63
N TYR A 104 -3.80 -19.69 8.30
CA TYR A 104 -4.77 -20.32 7.38
C TYR A 104 -4.34 -21.73 6.96
N ILE A 105 -3.06 -22.06 7.10
CA ILE A 105 -2.47 -23.34 6.69
C ILE A 105 -2.31 -24.29 7.89
N PHE A 106 -2.25 -23.75 9.12
CA PHE A 106 -2.39 -24.49 10.38
C PHE A 106 -3.74 -24.17 11.03
#